data_AF-A0A8K0CRT1-F1
#
_entry.id   AF-A0A8K0CRT1-F1
#
_cell.length_a   1.000
_cell.length_b   1.000
_cell.length_c   1.000
_cell.angle_alpha   90.00
_cell.angle_beta   90.00
_cell.angle_gamma   90.00
#
_symmetry.space_group_name_H-M   'P 1'
#
loop_
_entity.id
_entity.type
_entity.pdbx_description
1 polymer ?
#
loop_
_entity_poly.entity_id
_entity_poly.type
_entity_poly.pdbx_seq_one_letter_code
_entity_poly.pdbx_strand_id
1 'polypeptide(L)' 'MPKTKKPSLYRKTYTEANITHALDAINHGMSKRKAAAVFNIPRSPLQFRLSENFVKSKHGPNPVLSVAEENTLVDQI' A
#
# COMPACT_ATOMS: atom_id res chain seq x y z
N MET A 1 -29.27 -12.58 -26.07
CA MET A 1 -28.18 -11.89 -25.34
C MET A 1 -27.47 -12.90 -24.45
N PRO A 2 -26.12 -12.97 -24.46
CA PRO A 2 -25.40 -13.85 -23.54
C PRO A 2 -25.64 -13.39 -22.09
N LYS A 3 -25.92 -14.34 -21.18
CA LYS A 3 -26.11 -14.06 -19.76
C LYS A 3 -24.76 -13.66 -19.16
N THR A 4 -24.58 -12.39 -18.81
CA THR A 4 -23.39 -11.94 -18.07
C THR A 4 -23.48 -12.42 -16.62
N LYS A 5 -22.39 -13.02 -16.11
CA LYS A 5 -22.31 -13.39 -14.68
C LYS A 5 -22.35 -12.10 -13.86
N LYS A 6 -23.18 -12.05 -12.81
CA LYS A 6 -23.22 -10.90 -11.89
C LYS A 6 -21.83 -10.73 -11.26
N PRO A 7 -21.29 -9.50 -11.15
CA PRO A 7 -19.98 -9.31 -10.55
C PRO A 7 -20.05 -9.66 -9.06
N SER A 8 -19.22 -10.59 -8.61
CA SER A 8 -19.02 -10.81 -7.18
C SER A 8 -18.37 -9.56 -6.59
N LEU A 9 -18.97 -8.99 -5.54
CA LEU A 9 -18.39 -7.87 -4.81
C LEU A 9 -17.04 -8.31 -4.23
N TYR A 10 -15.94 -7.73 -4.72
CA TYR A 10 -14.61 -7.98 -4.16
C TYR A 10 -14.52 -7.33 -2.78
N ARG A 11 -14.42 -8.14 -1.72
CA ARG A 11 -14.19 -7.65 -0.36
C ARG A 11 -12.70 -7.73 -0.03
N LYS A 12 -12.06 -6.57 0.16
CA LYS A 12 -10.68 -6.50 0.65
C LYS A 12 -10.64 -7.06 2.08
N THR A 13 -9.86 -8.11 2.31
CA THR A 13 -9.76 -8.80 3.61
C THR A 13 -8.63 -8.29 4.50
N TYR A 14 -7.75 -7.42 3.97
CA TYR A 14 -6.55 -6.96 4.65
C TYR A 14 -6.52 -5.44 4.79
N THR A 15 -5.99 -4.98 5.92
CA THR A 15 -5.85 -3.56 6.27
C THR A 15 -4.53 -3.00 5.75
N GLU A 16 -4.40 -1.67 5.74
CA GLU A 16 -3.14 -1.04 5.37
C GLU A 16 -2.03 -1.28 6.39
N ALA A 17 -2.37 -1.32 7.69
CA ALA A 17 -1.43 -1.66 8.76
C ALA A 17 -0.80 -3.05 8.56
N ASN A 18 -1.59 -4.05 8.13
CA ASN A 18 -1.04 -5.37 7.85
C ASN A 18 -0.04 -5.32 6.69
N ILE A 19 -0.27 -4.46 5.68
CA ILE A 19 0.64 -4.31 4.55
C ILE A 19 1.94 -3.68 5.01
N THR A 20 1.89 -2.62 5.83
CA THR A 20 3.10 -1.96 6.34
C THR A 20 3.93 -2.93 7.16
N HIS A 21 3.32 -3.64 8.11
CA HIS A 21 4.02 -4.64 8.91
C HIS A 21 4.60 -5.78 8.07
N ALA A 22 3.89 -6.21 7.02
CA ALA A 22 4.41 -7.23 6.09
C ALA A 22 5.59 -6.72 5.26
N LEU A 23 5.57 -5.47 4.82
CA LEU A 23 6.69 -4.84 4.10
C LEU A 23 7.91 -4.68 5.01
N ASP A 24 7.71 -4.24 6.24
CA ASP A 24 8.76 -4.13 7.24
C ASP A 24 9.41 -5.49 7.49
N ALA A 25 8.61 -6.54 7.73
CA ALA A 25 9.12 -7.89 7.91
C ALA A 25 9.94 -8.39 6.71
N ILE A 26 9.53 -8.06 5.49
CA ILE A 26 10.27 -8.43 4.27
C ILE A 26 11.61 -7.69 4.21
N ASN A 27 11.64 -6.41 4.58
CA ASN A 27 12.89 -5.62 4.64
C ASN A 27 13.86 -6.16 5.71
N HIS A 28 13.34 -6.75 6.80
CA HIS A 28 14.15 -7.44 7.83
C HIS A 28 14.58 -8.87 7.42
N GLY A 29 14.34 -9.29 6.18
CA GLY A 29 14.79 -10.57 5.63
C GLY A 29 13.73 -11.69 5.60
N MET A 30 12.45 -11.39 5.91
CA MET A 30 11.38 -12.37 5.75
C MET A 30 11.03 -12.60 4.27
N SER A 31 10.79 -13.85 3.87
CA SER A 31 10.36 -14.13 2.50
C SER A 31 8.94 -13.63 2.23
N LYS A 32 8.67 -13.19 0.99
CA LYS A 32 7.35 -12.69 0.55
C LYS A 32 6.21 -13.70 0.83
N ARG A 33 6.50 -15.00 0.68
CA ARG A 33 5.54 -16.08 0.95
C ARG A 33 5.24 -16.22 2.45
N LYS A 34 6.27 -16.10 3.30
CA LYS A 34 6.10 -16.19 4.75
C LYS A 34 5.35 -14.96 5.28
N ALA A 35 5.69 -13.77 4.82
CA ALA A 35 4.97 -12.54 5.18
C ALA A 35 3.49 -12.60 4.77
N ALA A 36 3.18 -13.06 3.55
CA ALA A 36 1.80 -13.23 3.09
C ALA A 36 0.97 -14.14 4.02
N ALA A 37 1.55 -15.25 4.48
CA ALA A 37 0.89 -16.19 5.39
C ALA A 37 0.71 -15.61 6.80
N VAL A 38 1.73 -14.94 7.34
CA VAL A 38 1.69 -14.37 8.71
C VAL A 38 0.68 -13.24 8.82
N PHE A 39 0.66 -12.33 7.83
CA PHE A 39 -0.18 -11.13 7.87
C PHE A 39 -1.55 -11.30 7.18
N ASN A 40 -1.87 -12.52 6.70
CA ASN A 40 -3.09 -12.84 5.95
C ASN A 40 -3.34 -11.92 4.75
N ILE A 41 -2.27 -11.61 4.00
CA ILE A 41 -2.33 -10.76 2.81
C ILE A 41 -2.05 -11.61 1.58
N PRO A 42 -2.83 -11.48 0.49
CA PRO A 42 -2.47 -12.10 -0.78
C PRO A 42 -1.09 -11.64 -1.25
N ARG A 43 -0.36 -12.51 -1.94
CA ARG A 43 1.00 -12.20 -2.43
C ARG A 43 1.03 -11.06 -3.45
N SER A 44 0.00 -10.92 -4.28
CA SER A 44 -0.07 -9.92 -5.36
C SER A 44 0.04 -8.47 -4.84
N PRO A 45 -0.77 -8.02 -3.84
CA PRO A 45 -0.61 -6.72 -3.18
C PRO A 45 0.81 -6.43 -2.66
N LEU A 46 1.45 -7.42 -2.01
CA LEU A 46 2.81 -7.28 -1.50
C LEU A 46 3.82 -7.11 -2.62
N GLN A 47 3.67 -7.88 -3.71
CA GLN A 47 4.54 -7.77 -4.87
C GLN A 47 4.38 -6.42 -5.59
N PHE A 48 3.15 -5.92 -5.73
CA PHE A 48 2.88 -4.61 -6.30
C PHE A 48 3.48 -3.50 -5.45
N ARG A 49 3.28 -3.54 -4.12
CA ARG A 49 3.82 -2.56 -3.17
C ARG A 49 5.35 -2.48 -3.13
N LEU A 50 6.03 -3.60 -3.44
CA LEU A 50 7.49 -3.66 -3.53
C LEU A 50 8.04 -3.26 -4.91
N SER A 51 7.18 -3.05 -5.90
CA SER A 51 7.64 -2.64 -7.22
C SER A 51 7.94 -1.15 -7.27
N GLU A 52 8.90 -0.76 -8.11
CA GLU A 52 9.28 0.65 -8.32
C GLU A 52 8.13 1.51 -8.86
N ASN A 53 7.13 0.87 -9.48
CA ASN A 53 5.94 1.52 -10.01
C ASN A 53 4.93 1.91 -8.93
N PHE A 54 5.13 1.47 -7.67
CA PHE A 54 4.22 1.82 -6.59
C PHE A 54 4.49 3.25 -6.09
N VAL A 55 3.68 4.18 -6.59
CA VAL A 55 3.59 5.55 -6.05
C VAL A 55 2.19 5.72 -5.45
N LYS A 56 2.10 6.21 -4.21
CA LYS A 56 0.81 6.57 -3.63
C LYS A 56 0.19 7.69 -4.48
N SER A 57 -1.02 7.46 -4.99
CA SER A 57 -1.75 8.51 -5.71
C SER A 57 -1.98 9.69 -4.78
N LYS A 58 -1.51 10.86 -5.18
CA LYS A 58 -1.89 12.12 -4.56
C LYS A 58 -3.04 12.69 -5.37
N HIS A 59 -4.11 13.09 -4.69
CA HIS A 59 -5.23 13.77 -5.35
C HIS A 59 -4.96 15.28 -5.33
N GLY A 60 -5.29 15.96 -6.43
CA GLY A 60 -5.18 17.41 -6.54
C GLY A 60 -3.87 17.92 -7.16
N PRO A 61 -3.72 19.26 -7.25
CA PRO A 61 -2.51 19.90 -7.75
C PRO A 61 -1.33 19.64 -6.80
N ASN A 62 -0.12 19.70 -7.33
CA ASN A 62 1.08 19.61 -6.52
C ASN A 62 1.15 20.79 -5.54
N PRO A 63 1.53 20.57 -4.27
CA PRO A 63 1.72 21.64 -3.32
C PRO A 63 2.83 22.60 -3.80
N VAL A 64 2.67 23.88 -3.46
CA VAL A 64 3.67 24.93 -3.78
C VAL A 64 4.95 24.71 -2.99
N LEU A 65 4.80 24.24 -1.75
CA LEU A 65 5.90 23.92 -0.86
C LEU A 65 6.28 22.45 -0.96
N SER A 66 7.56 22.17 -0.80
CA SER A 66 8.08 20.84 -0.56
C SER A 66 7.74 20.37 0.86
N VAL A 67 7.69 19.05 1.06
CA VAL A 67 7.46 18.45 2.40
C VAL A 67 8.48 18.92 3.43
N ALA A 68 9.72 19.20 2.99
CA ALA A 68 10.76 19.72 3.88
C ALA A 68 10.44 21.13 4.38
N GLU A 69 9.97 22.02 3.50
CA GLU A 69 9.53 23.37 3.87
C GLU A 69 8.31 23.32 4.78
N GLU A 70 7.33 22.47 4.48
CA GLU A 70 6.15 22.28 5.33
C GLU A 70 6.52 21.87 6.77
N ASN A 71 7.49 20.97 6.94
CA ASN A 71 7.93 20.53 8.28
C ASN A 71 8.60 21.66 9.07
N THR A 72 9.40 22.52 8.42
CA THR A 72 10.05 23.65 9.12
C THR A 72 9.05 24.64 9.71
N LEU A 73 7.88 24.79 9.10
CA LEU A 73 6.82 25.67 9.60
C LEU A 73 6.11 25.09 10.83
N VAL A 74 6.02 23.76 10.94
CA VAL A 74 5.39 23.08 12.08
C VAL A 74 6.25 23.24 13.34
N ASP A 75 7.57 23.12 13.23
CA ASP A 75 8.50 23.22 14.37
C ASP A 75 8.58 24.64 14.98
N GLN A 76 8.03 25.65 14.31
CA GLN A 76 8.04 27.05 14.73
C GLN A 76 6.77 27.49 15.48
N ILE A 77 5.81 26.59 15.67
CA ILE A 77 4.53 26.80 16.38
C ILE A 77 4.58 26.10 17.74
#